data_AF-A0A1G3XUY9-F1
#
_entry.id   AF-A0A1G3XUY9-F1
#
_cell.length_a   1.000
_cell.length_b   1.000
_cell.length_c   1.000
_cell.angle_alpha   90.00
_cell.angle_beta   90.00
_cell.angle_gamma   90.00
#
_symmetry.space_group_name_H-M   'P 1'
#
loop_
_entity.id
_entity.type
_entity.pdbx_description
1 polymer ?
#
loop_
_entity_poly.entity_id
_entity_poly.type
_entity_poly.pdbx_seq_one_letter_code
_entity_poly.pdbx_strand_id
1 'polypeptide(L)' 'MKKDYNAMSIAELNLELKRLKDNFEDLEETVRFNFTYSSAHIGGEQVKKDEESLRELKEEISIIELLLRVS' A
#
# COMPACT_ATOMS: atom_id res chain seq x y z
N MET A 1 3.11 -9.61 -10.98
CA MET A 1 2.16 -9.23 -12.05
C MET A 1 1.66 -7.84 -11.70
N LYS A 2 1.92 -6.82 -12.52
CA LYS A 2 1.26 -5.52 -12.37
C LYS A 2 -0.22 -5.73 -12.74
N LYS A 3 -1.15 -5.42 -11.85
CA LYS A 3 -2.59 -5.46 -12.15
C LYS A 3 -2.91 -4.37 -13.16
N ASP A 4 -3.66 -4.71 -14.20
CA ASP A 4 -4.14 -3.73 -15.19
C ASP A 4 -5.36 -2.98 -14.66
N TYR A 5 -5.12 -1.91 -13.89
CA TYR A 5 -6.18 -1.08 -13.32
C TYR A 5 -7.04 -0.39 -14.39
N ASN A 6 -6.48 -0.13 -15.57
CA ASN A 6 -7.23 0.47 -16.69
C ASN A 6 -8.33 -0.43 -17.26
N ALA A 7 -8.27 -1.75 -17.03
CA ALA A 7 -9.26 -2.70 -17.52
C ALA A 7 -10.39 -2.97 -16.50
N MET A 8 -10.28 -2.43 -15.28
CA MET A 8 -11.26 -2.62 -14.21
C MET A 8 -12.42 -1.61 -14.32
N SER A 9 -13.62 -2.04 -13.94
CA SER A 9 -14.76 -1.15 -13.79
C SER A 9 -14.59 -0.20 -12.58
N ILE A 10 -15.34 0.90 -12.56
CA ILE A 10 -15.34 1.84 -11.40
C ILE A 10 -15.65 1.12 -10.08
N ALA A 11 -16.55 0.13 -10.09
CA ALA A 11 -16.87 -0.65 -8.90
C ALA A 11 -15.69 -1.51 -8.43
N GLU A 12 -14.99 -2.16 -9.35
CA GLU A 12 -13.78 -2.93 -9.06
C GLU A 12 -12.63 -2.04 -8.60
N LEU A 13 -12.45 -0.88 -9.23
CA LEU A 13 -11.45 0.12 -8.82
C LEU A 13 -11.71 0.62 -7.40
N ASN A 14 -12.97 0.88 -7.02
CA ASN A 14 -13.30 1.28 -5.64
C ASN A 14 -13.06 0.15 -4.63
N LEU A 15 -13.38 -1.09 -4.97
CA LEU A 15 -13.10 -2.25 -4.12
C LEU A 15 -11.60 -2.47 -3.94
N GLU A 16 -10.85 -2.37 -5.03
CA GLU A 16 -9.40 -2.52 -5.01
C GLU A 16 -8.73 -1.36 -4.27
N LEU A 17 -9.19 -0.12 -4.47
CA LEU A 17 -8.74 1.04 -3.71
C LEU A 17 -8.92 0.83 -2.20
N LYS A 18 -10.09 0.32 -1.79
CA LYS A 18 -10.35 0.01 -0.39
C LYS A 18 -9.37 -1.05 0.11
N ARG A 19 -9.21 -2.15 -0.63
CA ARG A 19 -8.28 -3.23 -0.28
C ARG A 19 -6.83 -2.73 -0.12
N LEU A 20 -6.38 -1.87 -1.04
CA LEU A 20 -5.04 -1.29 -0.98
C LEU A 20 -4.86 -0.35 0.21
N LYS A 21 -5.89 0.45 0.54
CA LYS A 21 -5.87 1.32 1.72
C LYS A 21 -5.86 0.54 3.03
N ASP A 22 -6.69 -0.49 3.14
CA ASP A 22 -6.71 -1.39 4.31
C ASP A 22 -5.32 -2.06 4.48
N ASN A 23 -4.75 -2.60 3.40
CA ASN A 23 -3.40 -3.17 3.42
C ASN A 23 -2.31 -2.15 3.79
N PHE A 24 -2.43 -0.90 3.34
CA PHE A 24 -1.50 0.16 3.66
C PHE A 24 -1.55 0.51 5.16
N GLU A 25 -2.75 0.61 5.73
CA GLU A 25 -2.96 0.87 7.15
C GLU A 25 -2.39 -0.25 8.02
N ASP A 26 -2.67 -1.51 7.69
CA ASP A 26 -2.14 -2.69 8.40
C ASP A 26 -0.59 -2.71 8.38
N LEU A 27 0.01 -2.39 7.23
CA LEU A 27 1.46 -2.34 7.08
C LEU A 27 2.06 -1.15 7.84
N GLU A 28 1.42 0.02 7.79
CA GLU A 28 1.87 1.20 8.55
C GLU A 28 1.82 0.93 10.06
N GLU A 29 0.75 0.29 10.54
CA GLU A 29 0.63 -0.13 11.94
C GLU A 29 1.72 -1.12 12.31
N THR A 30 1.97 -2.13 11.47
CA THR A 30 3.03 -3.12 11.68
C THR A 30 4.40 -2.45 11.76
N VAL A 31 4.71 -1.54 10.83
CA VAL A 31 5.97 -0.78 10.83
C VAL A 31 6.08 0.08 12.08
N ARG A 32 5.02 0.80 12.44
CA ARG A 32 5.00 1.65 13.64
C ARG A 32 5.15 0.83 14.91
N PHE A 33 4.47 -0.31 15.02
CA PHE A 33 4.59 -1.23 16.14
C PHE A 33 6.02 -1.75 16.26
N ASN A 34 6.58 -2.23 15.16
CA ASN A 34 7.95 -2.69 15.09
C ASN A 34 8.91 -1.57 15.56
N PHE A 35 8.81 -0.36 15.01
CA PHE A 35 9.66 0.76 15.42
C PHE A 35 9.51 1.17 16.89
N THR A 36 8.29 1.11 17.44
CA THR A 36 7.98 1.60 18.79
C THR A 36 8.31 0.58 19.87
N TYR A 37 8.01 -0.71 19.63
CA TYR A 37 8.11 -1.77 20.63
C TYR A 37 9.30 -2.71 20.44
N SER A 38 9.83 -2.83 19.23
CA SER A 38 11.01 -3.64 18.94
C SER A 38 12.26 -2.78 19.15
N SER A 39 12.61 -2.54 20.43
CA SER A 39 13.69 -1.66 20.91
C SER A 39 15.12 -1.96 20.39
N ALA A 40 15.40 -2.86 19.44
CA ALA A 40 16.80 -3.08 19.05
C ALA A 40 17.13 -3.73 17.69
N HIS A 41 16.32 -4.60 17.06
CA HIS A 41 16.86 -5.52 16.03
C HIS A 41 15.98 -5.71 14.79
N ILE A 42 15.20 -4.71 14.38
CA ILE A 42 14.69 -4.72 13.00
C ILE A 42 15.90 -4.34 12.14
N GLY A 43 16.49 -5.33 11.47
CA GLY A 43 17.60 -5.08 10.56
C GLY A 43 17.18 -4.00 9.56
N GLY A 44 18.06 -3.05 9.26
CA GLY A 44 17.75 -1.96 8.31
C GLY A 44 17.30 -2.46 6.93
N GLU A 45 17.53 -3.74 6.60
CA GLU A 45 16.97 -4.40 5.43
C GLU A 45 15.45 -4.61 5.53
N GLN A 46 14.91 -5.01 6.69
CA GLN A 46 13.47 -5.18 6.87
C GLN A 46 12.75 -3.84 6.84
N VAL A 47 13.31 -2.81 7.49
CA VAL A 47 12.79 -1.44 7.40
C VAL A 47 12.72 -0.98 5.95
N LYS A 48 13.78 -1.20 5.17
CA LYS A 48 13.79 -0.85 3.74
C LYS A 48 12.74 -1.62 2.93
N LYS A 49 12.54 -2.91 3.21
CA LYS A 49 11.50 -3.71 2.55
C LYS A 49 10.10 -3.21 2.89
N ASP A 50 9.87 -2.83 4.14
CA ASP A 50 8.58 -2.29 4.58
C ASP A 50 8.34 -0.90 3.97
N GLU A 51 9.36 -0.03 3.92
CA GLU A 51 9.30 1.28 3.25
C GLU A 51 9.04 1.14 1.74
N GLU A 52 9.70 0.18 1.08
CA GLU A 52 9.48 -0.13 -0.34
C GLU A 52 8.04 -0.62 -0.57
N SER A 53 7.54 -1.51 0.29
CA SER A 53 6.17 -2.03 0.21
C SER A 53 5.13 -0.93 0.42
N LEU A 54 5.33 -0.04 1.40
CA LEU A 54 4.47 1.13 1.62
C LEU A 54 4.48 2.07 0.40
N ARG A 55 5.65 2.26 -0.21
CA ARG A 55 5.79 3.08 -1.42
C ARG A 55 5.06 2.47 -2.61
N GLU A 56 5.18 1.17 -2.83
CA GLU A 56 4.48 0.46 -3.90
C GLU A 56 2.97 0.56 -3.72
N LEU A 57 2.45 0.27 -2.52
CA LEU A 57 1.02 0.41 -2.20
C LEU A 57 0.53 1.84 -2.45
N LYS A 58 1.31 2.85 -2.06
CA LYS A 58 0.96 4.26 -2.28
C LYS A 58 0.92 4.63 -3.76
N GLU A 59 1.84 4.10 -4.57
CA GLU A 59 1.85 4.29 -6.01
C GLU A 59 0.61 3.65 -6.65
N GLU A 60 0.26 2.43 -6.25
CA GLU A 60 -0.93 1.72 -6.73
C GLU A 60 -2.23 2.45 -6.34
N ILE A 61 -2.34 2.91 -5.09
CA ILE A 61 -3.46 3.75 -4.62
C ILE A 61 -3.57 5.00 -5.48
N SER A 62 -2.45 5.71 -5.71
CA SER A 62 -2.46 6.95 -6.49
C SER A 62 -2.88 6.72 -7.94
N ILE A 63 -2.51 5.59 -8.56
CA ILE A 63 -2.94 5.23 -9.92
C ILE A 63 -4.46 5.03 -9.95
N ILE A 64 -5.00 4.24 -9.02
CA ILE A 64 -6.45 3.98 -8.96
C ILE A 64 -7.23 5.26 -8.67
N GLU A 65 -6.77 6.11 -7.76
CA GLU A 65 -7.41 7.40 -7.47
C GLU A 65 -7.39 8.33 -8.69
N LEU A 66 -6.31 8.32 -9.47
CA LEU A 66 -6.24 9.10 -10.71
C LEU A 66 -7.21 8.57 -11.77
N LEU A 67 -7.32 7.24 -11.92
CA LEU A 67 -8.29 6.62 -12.83
C LEU A 67 -9.74 6.93 -12.42
N LEU A 68 -10.06 6.85 -11.13
CA LEU A 68 -11.38 7.17 -10.60
C LEU A 68 -11.73 8.66 -10.74
N ARG A 69 -10.74 9.56 -10.76
CA ARG A 69 -10.95 11.00 -10.95
C ARG A 69 -11.20 11.40 -12.40
N VAL A 70 -10.68 10.61 -13.34
CA VAL A 70 -10.81 10.86 -14.79
C VAL A 70 -12.02 10.12 -15.40
N SER A 71 -12.58 9.13 -14.67
CA SER A 71 -13.76 8.34 -15.06
C SER A 71 -15.09 9.06 -14.82
#